data_AF-A0A644U6S2-F1
#
_entry.id   AF-A0A644U6S2-F1
#
_cell.length_a   1.000
_cell.length_b   1.000
_cell.length_c   1.000
_cell.angle_alpha   90.00
_cell.angle_beta   90.00
_cell.angle_gamma   90.00
#
_symmetry.space_group_name_H-M   'P 1'
#
loop_
_entity.id
_entity.type
_entity.pdbx_description
1 polymer ?
#
loop_
_entity_poly.entity_id
_entity_poly.type
_entity_poly.pdbx_seq_one_letter_code
_entity_poly.pdbx_strand_id
1 'polypeptide(L)'
;MTEKNGNLTASDFHHELYRRFDAAAARGDSQLEVTAGELHKTLKAANRLSMCCNALYDMQNIGDAILSVPSGGAGSSLLIRYSLPRERGIDLEKSIYERSAVLSGYEMRMKRFIEIAEIHPVFRDLEPISRQKKSETATRKLCDITTQAAELICKHQKIRVDNTKFGTLCGAIGRSGILSDDALYALDFVRIIGNTNARKIPDEHLLVPAVFSYASYAFLIFAEEVIEKRLIWKKEKAD
;
A
#
# COMPACT_ATOMS: atom_id res chain seq x y z
N MET A 1 -36.76 -3.54 -11.80
CA MET A 1 -35.98 -3.22 -10.58
C MET A 1 -34.80 -4.17 -10.54
N THR A 2 -33.58 -3.69 -10.76
CA THR A 2 -32.36 -4.53 -10.63
C THR A 2 -32.05 -4.72 -9.15
N GLU A 3 -32.14 -5.95 -8.66
CA GLU A 3 -31.76 -6.31 -7.29
C GLU A 3 -30.31 -5.90 -7.02
N LYS A 4 -30.13 -5.02 -6.03
CA LYS A 4 -28.82 -4.60 -5.52
C LYS A 4 -28.40 -5.57 -4.43
N ASN A 5 -27.16 -6.05 -4.47
CA ASN A 5 -26.69 -7.04 -3.50
C ASN A 5 -26.06 -6.34 -2.28
N GLY A 6 -26.83 -6.23 -1.20
CA GLY A 6 -26.42 -5.51 0.03
C GLY A 6 -25.43 -6.29 0.92
N ASN A 7 -25.37 -7.61 0.75
CA ASN A 7 -24.58 -8.53 1.57
C ASN A 7 -23.17 -8.83 1.03
N LEU A 8 -22.72 -8.12 -0.01
CA LEU A 8 -21.36 -8.27 -0.51
C LEU A 8 -20.33 -7.89 0.55
N THR A 9 -19.31 -8.73 0.66
CA THR A 9 -18.13 -8.60 1.50
C THR A 9 -16.91 -8.25 0.65
N ALA A 10 -15.81 -7.87 1.29
CA ALA A 10 -14.53 -7.67 0.58
C ALA A 10 -14.07 -8.94 -0.16
N SER A 11 -14.36 -10.12 0.40
CA SER A 11 -14.02 -11.42 -0.20
C SER A 11 -14.67 -11.61 -1.57
N ASP A 12 -15.91 -11.15 -1.75
CA ASP A 12 -16.61 -11.25 -3.04
C ASP A 12 -15.94 -10.41 -4.12
N PHE A 13 -15.44 -9.22 -3.77
CA PHE A 13 -14.65 -8.38 -4.68
C PHE A 13 -13.31 -9.03 -5.01
N HIS A 14 -12.61 -9.60 -4.03
CA HIS A 14 -11.35 -10.30 -4.26
C HIS A 14 -11.54 -11.53 -5.18
N HIS A 15 -12.58 -12.33 -4.95
CA HIS A 15 -12.88 -13.49 -5.79
C HIS A 15 -13.17 -13.10 -7.24
N GLU A 16 -13.96 -12.04 -7.46
CA GLU A 16 -14.23 -11.55 -8.81
C GLU A 16 -12.95 -11.02 -9.48
N LEU A 17 -12.07 -10.35 -8.74
CA LEU A 17 -10.77 -9.92 -9.27
C LEU A 17 -9.88 -11.11 -9.65
N TYR A 18 -9.75 -12.13 -8.80
CA TYR A 18 -9.03 -13.36 -9.13
C TYR A 18 -9.60 -14.05 -10.37
N ARG A 19 -10.93 -14.15 -10.48
CA ARG A 19 -11.58 -14.72 -11.66
C ARG A 19 -11.21 -13.97 -12.94
N ARG A 20 -11.14 -12.63 -12.89
CA ARG A 20 -10.71 -11.80 -14.02
C ARG A 20 -9.23 -11.98 -14.35
N PHE A 21 -8.37 -12.07 -13.34
CA PHE A 21 -6.95 -12.34 -13.53
C PHE A 21 -6.71 -13.69 -14.20
N ASP A 22 -7.33 -14.77 -13.70
CA ASP A 22 -7.22 -16.11 -14.27
C ASP A 22 -7.74 -16.11 -15.73
N ALA A 23 -8.87 -15.45 -15.99
CA ALA A 23 -9.42 -15.36 -17.35
C ALA A 23 -8.55 -14.56 -18.32
N ALA A 24 -7.89 -13.49 -17.86
CA ALA A 24 -6.98 -12.69 -18.68
C ALA A 24 -5.65 -13.42 -18.94
N ALA A 25 -5.07 -14.04 -17.90
CA ALA A 25 -3.89 -14.86 -18.04
C ALA A 25 -4.12 -16.07 -18.97
N ALA A 26 -5.30 -16.70 -18.91
CA ALA A 26 -5.68 -17.79 -19.82
C ALA A 26 -5.78 -17.34 -21.29
N ARG A 27 -5.99 -16.04 -21.56
CA ARG A 27 -5.93 -15.47 -22.91
C ARG A 27 -4.51 -15.07 -23.34
N GLY A 28 -3.53 -15.16 -22.44
CA GLY A 28 -2.17 -14.69 -22.67
C GLY A 28 -1.99 -13.18 -22.47
N ASP A 29 -2.96 -12.49 -21.86
CA ASP A 29 -2.82 -11.07 -21.55
C ASP A 29 -1.73 -10.90 -20.47
N SER A 30 -0.76 -10.00 -20.71
CA SER A 30 0.28 -9.65 -19.74
C SER A 30 -0.17 -8.60 -18.73
N GLN A 31 -1.30 -7.94 -18.98
CA GLN A 31 -1.85 -6.88 -18.12
C GLN A 31 -3.38 -6.90 -18.15
N LEU A 32 -4.01 -6.48 -17.05
CA LEU A 32 -5.44 -6.26 -16.95
C LEU A 32 -5.73 -4.93 -16.26
N GLU A 33 -6.50 -4.07 -16.91
CA GLU A 33 -7.00 -2.84 -16.32
C GLU A 33 -8.39 -3.04 -15.73
N VAL A 34 -8.61 -2.60 -14.49
CA VAL A 34 -9.91 -2.71 -13.81
C VAL A 34 -10.27 -1.39 -13.18
N THR A 35 -11.47 -0.89 -13.50
CA THR A 35 -12.05 0.27 -12.81
C THR A 35 -12.94 -0.14 -11.64
N ALA A 36 -12.98 0.66 -10.58
CA ALA A 36 -13.90 0.45 -9.45
C ALA A 36 -15.36 0.49 -9.91
N GLY A 37 -15.69 1.39 -10.84
CA GLY A 37 -17.04 1.52 -11.39
C GLY A 37 -17.51 0.28 -12.13
N GLU A 38 -16.64 -0.35 -12.91
CA GLU A 38 -16.98 -1.59 -13.63
C GLU A 38 -17.14 -2.77 -12.66
N LEU A 39 -16.17 -2.98 -11.76
CA LEU A 39 -16.22 -4.06 -10.77
C LEU A 39 -17.47 -3.96 -9.88
N HIS A 40 -17.79 -2.75 -9.43
CA HIS A 40 -18.98 -2.44 -8.63
C HIS A 40 -20.28 -2.76 -9.38
N LYS A 41 -20.38 -2.39 -10.67
CA LYS A 41 -21.54 -2.72 -11.51
C LYS A 41 -21.68 -4.23 -11.74
N THR A 42 -20.57 -4.94 -12.00
CA THR A 42 -20.58 -6.39 -12.23
C THR A 42 -21.16 -7.14 -11.05
N LEU A 43 -20.78 -6.77 -9.82
CA LEU A 43 -21.31 -7.40 -8.61
C LEU A 43 -22.67 -6.83 -8.18
N LYS A 44 -23.23 -5.86 -8.92
CA LYS A 44 -24.45 -5.11 -8.54
C LYS A 44 -24.35 -4.58 -7.10
N ALA A 45 -23.15 -4.12 -6.75
CA ALA A 45 -22.85 -3.66 -5.41
C ALA A 45 -23.64 -2.38 -5.12
N ALA A 46 -24.21 -2.27 -3.93
CA ALA A 46 -24.99 -1.10 -3.53
C ALA A 46 -24.06 0.05 -3.05
N ASN A 47 -24.25 0.55 -1.83
CA ASN A 47 -23.44 1.59 -1.20
C ASN A 47 -22.04 1.09 -0.76
N ARG A 48 -21.41 0.23 -1.56
CA ARG A 48 -20.15 -0.49 -1.27
C ARG A 48 -18.99 -0.02 -2.16
N LEU A 49 -19.09 1.15 -2.77
CA LEU A 49 -18.05 1.66 -3.68
C LEU A 49 -16.69 1.82 -2.97
N SER A 50 -16.69 2.30 -1.72
CA SER A 50 -15.47 2.38 -0.90
C SER A 50 -14.85 0.98 -0.67
N MET A 51 -15.66 -0.03 -0.37
CA MET A 51 -15.21 -1.42 -0.22
C MET A 51 -14.64 -1.98 -1.53
N CYS A 52 -15.27 -1.67 -2.66
CA CYS A 52 -14.78 -2.02 -3.99
C CYS A 52 -13.41 -1.38 -4.29
N CYS A 53 -13.24 -0.09 -3.96
CA CYS A 53 -11.96 0.61 -4.13
C CYS A 53 -10.86 0.01 -3.25
N ASN A 54 -11.19 -0.29 -1.99
CA ASN A 54 -10.26 -0.97 -1.09
C ASN A 54 -9.87 -2.33 -1.64
N ALA A 55 -10.82 -3.11 -2.17
CA ALA A 55 -10.51 -4.40 -2.80
C ALA A 55 -9.56 -4.26 -4.01
N LEU A 56 -9.67 -3.17 -4.80
CA LEU A 56 -8.71 -2.93 -5.88
C LEU A 56 -7.30 -2.67 -5.34
N TYR A 57 -7.15 -1.80 -4.35
CA TYR A 57 -5.87 -1.55 -3.69
C TYR A 57 -5.32 -2.80 -3.01
N ASP A 58 -6.19 -3.59 -2.38
CA ASP A 58 -5.85 -4.81 -1.66
C ASP A 58 -5.38 -5.93 -2.60
N MET A 59 -5.72 -5.85 -3.89
CA MET A 59 -5.28 -6.82 -4.89
C MET A 59 -4.01 -6.37 -5.63
N GLN A 60 -3.40 -5.23 -5.27
CA GLN A 60 -2.13 -4.82 -5.90
C GLN A 60 -0.93 -5.61 -5.39
N ASN A 61 -0.06 -5.96 -6.34
CA ASN A 61 1.28 -6.48 -6.16
C ASN A 61 2.29 -5.48 -6.74
N ILE A 62 3.58 -5.70 -6.45
CA ILE A 62 4.65 -4.92 -7.08
C ILE A 62 4.66 -5.18 -8.59
N GLY A 63 4.77 -4.10 -9.36
CA GLY A 63 4.64 -4.12 -10.82
C GLY A 63 3.23 -3.81 -11.32
N ASP A 64 2.25 -3.69 -10.42
CA ASP A 64 0.95 -3.10 -10.75
C ASP A 64 1.05 -1.57 -10.71
N ALA A 65 0.23 -0.89 -11.51
CA ALA A 65 0.23 0.56 -11.62
C ALA A 65 -1.15 1.15 -11.35
N ILE A 66 -1.21 2.19 -10.54
CA ILE A 66 -2.41 3.00 -10.39
C ILE A 66 -2.42 4.00 -11.54
N LEU A 67 -3.41 3.92 -12.43
CA LEU A 67 -3.48 4.78 -13.63
C LEU A 67 -4.32 6.04 -13.40
N SER A 68 -5.36 5.93 -12.57
CA SER A 68 -6.23 7.04 -12.23
C SER A 68 -6.78 6.84 -10.84
N VAL A 69 -6.84 7.93 -10.07
CA VAL A 69 -7.44 7.94 -8.73
C VAL A 69 -8.45 9.09 -8.67
N PRO A 70 -9.60 8.93 -7.98
CA PRO A 70 -10.59 9.99 -7.74
C PRO A 70 -10.23 10.93 -6.57
N SER A 71 -10.74 12.17 -6.55
CA SER A 71 -10.32 13.27 -5.66
C SER A 71 -10.08 12.92 -4.18
N GLY A 72 -10.85 12.00 -3.59
CA GLY A 72 -10.68 11.58 -2.19
C GLY A 72 -9.97 10.23 -1.98
N GLY A 73 -9.32 9.69 -3.02
CA GLY A 73 -8.61 8.41 -2.98
C GLY A 73 -9.51 7.19 -3.25
N ALA A 74 -10.84 7.33 -3.17
CA ALA A 74 -11.80 6.28 -3.47
C ALA A 74 -12.97 6.81 -4.34
N GLY A 75 -13.50 5.98 -5.24
CA GLY A 75 -14.53 6.39 -6.20
C GLY A 75 -14.49 5.58 -7.49
N SER A 76 -15.52 5.70 -8.31
CA SER A 76 -15.76 4.83 -9.48
C SER A 76 -14.70 4.96 -10.57
N SER A 77 -13.99 6.09 -10.64
CA SER A 77 -12.91 6.34 -11.60
C SER A 77 -11.54 5.85 -11.14
N LEU A 78 -11.45 5.20 -9.97
CA LEU A 78 -10.23 4.49 -9.57
C LEU A 78 -9.94 3.39 -10.60
N LEU A 79 -8.76 3.43 -11.21
CA LEU A 79 -8.31 2.51 -12.24
C LEU A 79 -6.92 1.98 -11.89
N ILE A 80 -6.81 0.66 -11.83
CA ILE A 80 -5.55 -0.03 -11.57
C ILE A 80 -5.27 -0.97 -12.73
N ARG A 81 -4.03 -0.95 -13.20
CA ARG A 81 -3.46 -1.91 -14.13
C ARG A 81 -2.70 -2.97 -13.34
N TYR A 82 -3.11 -4.20 -13.50
CA TYR A 82 -2.52 -5.37 -12.88
C TYR A 82 -1.64 -6.10 -13.87
N SER A 83 -0.41 -6.43 -13.47
CA SER A 83 0.51 -7.26 -14.25
C SER A 83 0.17 -8.74 -14.09
N LEU A 84 0.25 -9.49 -15.19
CA LEU A 84 -0.12 -10.90 -15.30
C LEU A 84 1.04 -11.72 -15.91
N PRO A 85 1.13 -13.04 -15.60
CA PRO A 85 0.22 -13.81 -14.74
C PRO A 85 0.32 -13.40 -13.27
N ARG A 86 -0.75 -13.60 -12.51
CA ARG A 86 -0.67 -13.45 -11.04
C ARG A 86 0.14 -14.62 -10.49
N GLU A 87 1.38 -14.33 -10.13
CA GLU A 87 2.28 -15.27 -9.47
C GLU A 87 1.63 -15.75 -8.15
N ARG A 88 1.29 -17.04 -8.09
CA ARG A 88 0.67 -17.65 -6.90
C ARG A 88 1.79 -17.97 -5.89
N GLY A 89 1.97 -17.10 -4.90
CA GLY A 89 2.73 -17.38 -3.67
C GLY A 89 4.26 -17.41 -3.78
N ILE A 90 4.82 -18.32 -4.57
CA ILE A 90 6.27 -18.60 -4.58
C ILE A 90 7.02 -17.72 -5.59
N ASP A 91 6.51 -17.58 -6.81
CA ASP A 91 7.14 -16.72 -7.82
C ASP A 91 7.04 -15.23 -7.42
N LEU A 92 5.96 -14.86 -6.72
CA LEU A 92 5.76 -13.51 -6.18
C LEU A 92 6.84 -13.16 -5.16
N GLU A 93 7.17 -14.09 -4.27
CA GLU A 93 8.24 -13.94 -3.28
C GLU A 93 9.60 -13.72 -3.97
N LYS A 94 9.89 -14.50 -5.01
CA LYS A 94 11.12 -14.38 -5.79
C LYS A 94 11.19 -13.08 -6.58
N SER A 95 10.09 -12.66 -7.20
CA SER A 95 9.94 -11.39 -7.91
C SER A 95 10.06 -10.19 -6.96
N ILE A 96 9.57 -10.31 -5.72
CA ILE A 96 9.82 -9.34 -4.65
C ILE A 96 11.31 -9.29 -4.31
N TYR A 97 11.94 -10.45 -4.05
CA TYR A 97 13.36 -10.57 -3.71
C TYR A 97 14.29 -10.01 -4.81
N GLU A 98 14.09 -10.40 -6.06
CA GLU A 98 14.92 -9.96 -7.21
C GLU A 98 14.82 -8.45 -7.44
N ARG A 99 13.64 -7.85 -7.26
CA ARG A 99 13.46 -6.38 -7.37
C ARG A 99 14.05 -5.60 -6.20
N SER A 100 14.31 -6.24 -5.07
CA SER A 100 14.63 -5.57 -3.81
C SER A 100 16.01 -5.91 -3.22
N ALA A 101 16.68 -6.95 -3.73
CA ALA A 101 18.02 -7.40 -3.34
C ALA A 101 19.15 -6.38 -3.57
N VAL A 102 18.85 -5.13 -3.96
CA VAL A 102 19.86 -4.15 -4.40
C VAL A 102 20.38 -3.26 -3.26
N LEU A 103 19.75 -3.13 -2.08
CA LEU A 103 19.99 -1.91 -1.26
C LEU A 103 20.39 -2.07 0.22
N SER A 104 21.61 -1.60 0.49
CA SER A 104 22.21 -1.02 1.72
C SER A 104 22.30 -1.86 3.00
N GLY A 105 23.26 -1.51 3.87
CA GLY A 105 23.57 -2.23 5.11
C GLY A 105 22.47 -2.12 6.17
N TYR A 106 21.99 -3.27 6.67
CA TYR A 106 20.92 -3.35 7.68
C TYR A 106 21.21 -2.54 8.95
N GLU A 107 22.46 -2.59 9.46
CA GLU A 107 22.86 -1.90 10.68
C GLU A 107 22.72 -0.38 10.57
N MET A 108 23.12 0.20 9.43
CA MET A 108 22.98 1.63 9.17
C MET A 108 21.50 2.04 9.19
N ARG A 109 20.61 1.22 8.62
CA ARG A 109 19.17 1.49 8.65
C ARG A 109 18.60 1.46 10.07
N MET A 110 19.01 0.48 10.89
CA MET A 110 18.54 0.40 12.27
C MET A 110 19.04 1.57 13.12
N LYS A 111 20.27 2.04 12.87
CA LYS A 111 20.76 3.29 13.47
C LYS A 111 19.89 4.48 13.05
N ARG A 112 19.56 4.58 11.76
CA ARG A 112 18.71 5.66 11.23
C ARG A 112 17.30 5.65 11.83
N PHE A 113 16.74 4.47 12.12
CA PHE A 113 15.45 4.34 12.81
C PHE A 113 15.46 4.97 14.20
N ILE A 114 16.54 4.77 14.96
CA ILE A 114 16.71 5.37 16.29
C ILE A 114 16.72 6.90 16.16
N GLU A 115 17.50 7.44 15.21
CA GLU A 115 17.56 8.88 14.95
C GLU A 115 16.18 9.44 14.56
N ILE A 116 15.44 8.76 13.69
CA ILE A 116 14.11 9.18 13.24
C ILE A 116 13.07 9.11 14.38
N ALA A 117 13.19 8.13 15.29
CA ALA A 117 12.28 7.98 16.42
C ALA A 117 12.27 9.21 17.34
N GLU A 118 13.37 9.96 17.38
CA GLU A 118 13.53 11.18 18.18
C GLU A 118 12.95 12.42 17.49
N ILE A 119 12.76 12.39 16.16
CA ILE A 119 12.37 13.56 15.36
C ILE A 119 10.88 13.92 15.51
N HIS A 120 10.01 12.91 15.53
CA HIS A 120 8.56 13.15 15.58
C HIS A 120 7.82 12.02 16.31
N PRO A 121 6.77 12.32 17.13
CA PRO A 121 6.06 11.31 17.92
C PRO A 121 5.50 10.12 17.14
N VAL A 122 5.10 10.33 15.88
CA VAL A 122 4.59 9.25 15.01
C VAL A 122 5.62 8.15 14.76
N PHE A 123 6.91 8.47 14.87
CA PHE A 123 8.01 7.55 14.60
C PHE A 123 8.60 6.91 15.85
N ARG A 124 8.09 7.23 17.05
CA ARG A 124 8.67 6.78 18.32
C ARG A 124 8.84 5.25 18.39
N ASP A 125 7.91 4.50 17.81
CA ASP A 125 7.93 3.03 17.84
C ASP A 125 8.99 2.39 16.91
N LEU A 126 9.74 3.19 16.14
CA LEU A 126 10.89 2.71 15.38
C LEU A 126 12.06 2.26 16.27
N GLU A 127 12.24 2.88 17.44
CA GLU A 127 13.30 2.48 18.39
C GLU A 127 13.06 1.02 18.87
N PRO A 128 11.88 0.64 19.38
CA PRO A 128 11.58 -0.76 19.66
C PRO A 128 11.74 -1.70 18.45
N ILE A 129 11.42 -1.26 17.24
CA ILE A 129 11.59 -2.07 16.02
C ILE A 129 13.07 -2.30 15.72
N SER A 130 13.92 -1.29 15.88
CA SER A 130 15.37 -1.37 15.61
C SER A 130 16.09 -2.44 16.44
N ARG A 131 15.52 -2.78 17.60
CA ARG A 131 16.05 -3.77 18.56
C ARG A 131 15.43 -5.16 18.41
N GLN A 132 14.37 -5.31 17.62
CA GLN A 132 13.69 -6.59 17.40
C GLN A 132 14.42 -7.43 16.35
N LYS A 133 14.31 -8.76 16.47
CA LYS A 133 14.65 -9.66 15.36
C LYS A 133 13.67 -9.42 14.21
N LYS A 134 14.18 -9.51 12.98
CA LYS A 134 13.40 -9.43 11.74
C LYS A 134 12.20 -10.39 11.85
N SER A 135 10.99 -9.84 11.79
CA SER A 135 9.75 -10.60 12.03
C SER A 135 8.55 -9.99 11.31
N GLU A 136 7.50 -10.78 11.14
CA GLU A 136 6.21 -10.31 10.63
C GLU A 136 5.64 -9.20 11.52
N THR A 137 5.76 -9.35 12.85
CA THR A 137 5.33 -8.34 13.82
C THR A 137 6.04 -7.00 13.61
N ALA A 138 7.36 -7.01 13.37
CA ALA A 138 8.10 -5.79 13.08
C ALA A 138 7.65 -5.15 11.76
N THR A 139 7.37 -5.96 10.74
CA THR A 139 6.86 -5.49 9.44
C THR A 139 5.49 -4.85 9.59
N ARG A 140 4.57 -5.48 10.34
CA ARG A 140 3.23 -4.92 10.61
C ARG A 140 3.30 -3.60 11.37
N LYS A 141 4.12 -3.52 12.43
CA LYS A 141 4.35 -2.27 13.16
C LYS A 141 4.89 -1.15 12.25
N LEU A 142 5.80 -1.50 11.33
CA LEU A 142 6.32 -0.54 10.36
C LEU A 142 5.21 -0.02 9.42
N CYS A 143 4.33 -0.89 8.97
CA CYS A 143 3.17 -0.52 8.15
C CYS A 143 2.18 0.38 8.94
N ASP A 144 1.97 0.08 10.23
CA ASP A 144 1.11 0.88 11.10
C ASP A 144 1.67 2.30 11.28
N ILE A 145 2.99 2.43 11.54
CA ILE A 145 3.68 3.72 11.62
C ILE A 145 3.54 4.49 10.30
N THR A 146 3.75 3.82 9.17
CA THR A 146 3.64 4.43 7.84
C THR A 146 2.22 4.92 7.56
N THR A 147 1.20 4.13 7.95
CA THR A 147 -0.21 4.51 7.82
C THR A 147 -0.51 5.75 8.66
N GLN A 148 -0.06 5.79 9.91
CA GLN A 148 -0.24 6.96 10.79
C GLN A 148 0.45 8.21 10.22
N ALA A 149 1.65 8.07 9.66
CA ALA A 149 2.33 9.16 8.97
C ALA A 149 1.53 9.65 7.76
N ALA A 150 0.99 8.74 6.92
CA ALA A 150 0.14 9.08 5.78
C ALA A 150 -1.15 9.80 6.19
N GLU A 151 -1.78 9.40 7.30
CA GLU A 151 -2.94 10.13 7.86
C GLU A 151 -2.58 11.56 8.27
N LEU A 152 -1.44 11.73 8.96
CA LEU A 152 -0.93 13.05 9.35
C LEU A 152 -0.59 13.93 8.15
N ILE A 153 0.03 13.37 7.12
CA ILE A 153 0.29 14.07 5.85
C ILE A 153 -1.02 14.56 5.27
N CYS A 154 -2.03 13.69 5.13
CA CYS A 154 -3.31 14.09 4.55
C CYS A 154 -3.97 15.21 5.37
N LYS A 155 -3.95 15.08 6.71
CA LYS A 155 -4.50 16.07 7.63
C LYS A 155 -3.78 17.43 7.53
N HIS A 156 -2.45 17.44 7.58
CA HIS A 156 -1.66 18.68 7.65
C HIS A 156 -1.50 19.37 6.31
N GLN A 157 -1.47 18.59 5.22
CA GLN A 157 -1.45 19.13 3.86
C GLN A 157 -2.86 19.40 3.30
N LYS A 158 -3.91 19.22 4.11
CA LYS A 158 -5.33 19.42 3.74
C LYS A 158 -5.73 18.61 2.50
N ILE A 159 -5.17 17.41 2.35
CA ILE A 159 -5.55 16.48 1.30
C ILE A 159 -6.86 15.82 1.69
N ARG A 160 -7.85 15.93 0.80
CA ARG A 160 -9.13 15.27 0.98
C ARG A 160 -8.95 13.75 0.86
N VAL A 161 -9.47 13.03 1.84
CA VAL A 161 -9.54 11.56 1.84
C VAL A 161 -10.95 11.12 2.19
N ASP A 162 -11.48 10.15 1.46
CA ASP A 162 -12.85 9.65 1.66
C ASP A 162 -12.91 8.61 2.79
N ASN A 163 -11.77 8.03 3.19
CA ASN A 163 -11.60 7.18 4.36
C ASN A 163 -10.12 7.06 4.76
N THR A 164 -9.84 6.43 5.90
CA THR A 164 -8.49 6.26 6.47
C THR A 164 -7.81 4.93 6.12
N LYS A 165 -8.35 4.14 5.18
CA LYS A 165 -7.67 2.91 4.74
C LYS A 165 -6.39 3.28 4.00
N PHE A 166 -5.34 2.50 4.24
CA PHE A 166 -4.00 2.83 3.78
C PHE A 166 -3.91 3.01 2.25
N GLY A 167 -4.60 2.17 1.47
CA GLY A 167 -4.71 2.35 0.00
C GLY A 167 -5.34 3.68 -0.41
N THR A 168 -6.43 4.08 0.23
CA THR A 168 -7.07 5.39 -0.01
C THR A 168 -6.11 6.54 0.29
N LEU A 169 -5.37 6.46 1.41
CA LEU A 169 -4.38 7.48 1.79
C LEU A 169 -3.27 7.57 0.73
N CYS A 170 -2.70 6.44 0.32
CA CYS A 170 -1.63 6.39 -0.69
C CYS A 170 -2.10 6.98 -2.03
N GLY A 171 -3.28 6.58 -2.51
CA GLY A 171 -3.85 7.12 -3.75
C GLY A 171 -4.13 8.62 -3.69
N ALA A 172 -4.59 9.13 -2.54
CA ALA A 172 -4.81 10.56 -2.35
C ALA A 172 -3.48 11.35 -2.30
N ILE A 173 -2.47 10.83 -1.59
CA ILE A 173 -1.13 11.41 -1.53
C ILE A 173 -0.48 11.43 -2.91
N GLY A 174 -0.52 10.32 -3.65
CA GLY A 174 0.08 10.23 -4.98
C GLY A 174 -0.44 11.29 -5.95
N ARG A 175 -1.74 11.56 -5.93
CA ARG A 175 -2.31 12.63 -6.76
C ARG A 175 -1.96 14.05 -6.33
N SER A 176 -1.62 14.25 -5.06
CA SER A 176 -1.30 15.59 -4.56
C SER A 176 0.05 16.10 -5.05
N GLY A 177 0.93 15.20 -5.54
CA GLY A 177 2.26 15.54 -6.04
C GLY A 177 3.23 16.06 -4.97
N ILE A 178 2.93 15.86 -3.68
CA ILE A 178 3.77 16.37 -2.59
C ILE A 178 5.00 15.49 -2.31
N LEU A 179 4.93 14.21 -2.67
CA LEU A 179 6.03 13.26 -2.60
C LEU A 179 6.67 13.08 -3.98
N SER A 180 7.96 12.78 -4.01
CA SER A 180 8.65 12.29 -5.19
C SER A 180 8.11 10.93 -5.63
N ASP A 181 8.40 10.55 -6.87
CA ASP A 181 8.03 9.24 -7.40
C ASP A 181 8.67 8.10 -6.58
N ASP A 182 9.91 8.28 -6.10
CA ASP A 182 10.61 7.28 -5.28
C ASP A 182 9.95 7.10 -3.90
N ALA A 183 9.60 8.20 -3.21
CA ALA A 183 8.91 8.11 -1.93
C ALA A 183 7.47 7.61 -2.07
N LEU A 184 6.79 7.93 -3.17
CA LEU A 184 5.47 7.39 -3.47
C LEU A 184 5.55 5.87 -3.74
N TYR A 185 6.52 5.44 -4.55
CA TYR A 185 6.78 4.02 -4.78
C TYR A 185 7.10 3.29 -3.47
N ALA A 186 7.93 3.89 -2.62
CA ALA A 186 8.29 3.33 -1.33
C ALA A 186 7.08 3.24 -0.37
N LEU A 187 6.22 4.26 -0.35
CA LEU A 187 4.95 4.26 0.39
C LEU A 187 4.02 3.13 -0.07
N ASP A 188 3.84 2.97 -1.39
CA ASP A 188 3.04 1.90 -1.97
C ASP A 188 3.63 0.52 -1.70
N PHE A 189 4.95 0.38 -1.72
CA PHE A 189 5.63 -0.86 -1.40
C PHE A 189 5.35 -1.31 0.04
N VAL A 190 5.46 -0.38 1.01
CA VAL A 190 5.14 -0.68 2.42
C VAL A 190 3.66 -1.05 2.57
N ARG A 191 2.75 -0.37 1.86
CA ARG A 191 1.33 -0.74 1.83
C ARG A 191 1.10 -2.14 1.30
N ILE A 192 1.71 -2.49 0.18
CA ILE A 192 1.56 -3.81 -0.47
C ILE A 192 2.05 -4.91 0.48
N ILE A 193 3.21 -4.74 1.12
CA ILE A 193 3.72 -5.72 2.10
C ILE A 193 2.82 -5.81 3.35
N GLY A 194 2.28 -4.68 3.81
CA GLY A 194 1.41 -4.62 4.98
C GLY A 194 0.05 -5.29 4.78
N ASN A 195 -0.40 -5.45 3.54
CA ASN A 195 -1.73 -5.91 3.21
C ASN A 195 -1.93 -7.42 3.50
N THR A 196 -2.85 -7.72 4.42
CA THR A 196 -3.21 -9.08 4.84
C THR A 196 -3.98 -9.89 3.79
N ASN A 197 -4.67 -9.23 2.85
CA ASN A 197 -5.45 -9.94 1.83
C ASN A 197 -4.56 -10.52 0.72
N ALA A 198 -3.35 -9.98 0.55
CA ALA A 198 -2.27 -10.61 -0.22
C ALA A 198 -1.64 -11.83 0.49
N ARG A 199 -1.91 -12.05 1.78
CA ARG A 199 -1.27 -13.08 2.63
C ARG A 199 -1.92 -14.46 2.56
N LYS A 200 -2.28 -14.93 1.36
CA LYS A 200 -2.23 -16.39 1.10
C LYS A 200 -0.81 -16.82 0.70
N ILE A 201 0.19 -16.13 1.22
CA ILE A 201 1.58 -16.56 1.22
C ILE A 201 1.75 -17.28 2.55
N PRO A 202 2.03 -18.60 2.56
CA PRO A 202 2.20 -19.36 3.80
C PRO A 202 3.29 -18.72 4.68
N ASP A 203 3.14 -18.77 6.00
CA ASP A 203 4.08 -18.12 6.94
C ASP A 203 5.55 -18.51 6.67
N GLU A 204 5.80 -19.73 6.23
CA GLU A 204 7.14 -20.22 5.84
C GLU A 204 7.82 -19.43 4.70
N HIS A 205 7.06 -18.66 3.91
CA HIS A 205 7.52 -17.81 2.80
C HIS A 205 7.56 -16.31 3.16
N LEU A 206 6.83 -15.88 4.20
CA LEU A 206 6.86 -14.49 4.73
C LEU A 206 7.83 -14.32 5.91
N LEU A 207 8.32 -15.43 6.48
CA LEU A 207 9.25 -15.48 7.60
C LEU A 207 10.72 -15.31 7.18
N VAL A 208 11.01 -14.78 6.00
CA VAL A 208 12.39 -14.48 5.62
C VAL A 208 12.76 -13.09 6.14
N PRO A 209 13.85 -12.95 6.91
CA PRO A 209 14.57 -11.69 7.18
C PRO A 209 14.57 -10.63 6.06
N ALA A 210 14.48 -11.08 4.80
CA ALA A 210 14.45 -10.24 3.61
C ALA A 210 13.24 -9.29 3.57
N VAL A 211 12.02 -9.75 3.86
CA VAL A 211 10.79 -8.92 3.73
C VAL A 211 10.87 -7.67 4.60
N PHE A 212 11.23 -7.84 5.88
CA PHE A 212 11.45 -6.70 6.77
C PHE A 212 12.62 -5.81 6.31
N SER A 213 13.67 -6.41 5.74
CA SER A 213 14.82 -5.65 5.23
C SER A 213 14.40 -4.72 4.08
N TYR A 214 13.47 -5.14 3.23
CA TYR A 214 12.94 -4.32 2.13
C TYR A 214 11.95 -3.28 2.63
N ALA A 215 10.99 -3.69 3.47
CA ALA A 215 10.02 -2.77 4.05
C ALA A 215 10.72 -1.66 4.85
N SER A 216 11.76 -1.99 5.63
CA SER A 216 12.55 -0.99 6.37
C SER A 216 13.30 -0.03 5.46
N TYR A 217 13.82 -0.48 4.32
CA TYR A 217 14.48 0.39 3.37
C TYR A 217 13.49 1.33 2.65
N ALA A 218 12.37 0.80 2.15
CA ALA A 218 11.30 1.60 1.57
C ALA A 218 10.75 2.62 2.57
N PHE A 219 10.53 2.20 3.82
CA PHE A 219 10.13 3.11 4.88
C PHE A 219 11.11 4.27 5.07
N LEU A 220 12.43 4.03 5.02
CA LEU A 220 13.41 5.12 5.16
C LEU A 220 13.26 6.16 4.05
N ILE A 221 13.17 5.74 2.79
CA ILE A 221 12.99 6.67 1.66
C ILE A 221 11.77 7.56 1.90
N PHE A 222 10.64 6.95 2.27
CA PHE A 222 9.42 7.67 2.58
C PHE A 222 9.59 8.61 3.79
N ALA A 223 10.13 8.10 4.91
CA ALA A 223 10.23 8.85 6.15
C ALA A 223 11.19 10.04 6.03
N GLU A 224 12.31 9.86 5.32
CA GLU A 224 13.30 10.92 5.10
C GLU A 224 12.69 12.09 4.31
N GLU A 225 11.95 11.81 3.25
CA GLU A 225 11.30 12.87 2.49
C GLU A 225 10.18 13.57 3.29
N VAL A 226 9.42 12.80 4.08
CA VAL A 226 8.41 13.35 5.00
C VAL A 226 9.03 14.32 6.00
N ILE A 227 10.19 13.97 6.55
CA ILE A 227 10.95 14.80 7.49
C ILE A 227 11.50 16.05 6.79
N GLU A 228 12.19 15.86 5.66
CA GLU A 228 12.84 16.94 4.90
C GLU A 228 11.82 18.00 4.48
N LYS A 229 10.67 17.57 3.95
CA LYS A 229 9.59 18.47 3.51
C LYS A 229 8.66 18.91 4.64
N ARG A 230 8.92 18.48 5.89
CA ARG A 230 8.10 18.76 7.07
C ARG A 230 6.60 18.47 6.87
N LEU A 231 6.25 17.36 6.23
CA LEU A 231 4.88 17.10 5.78
C LEU A 231 3.88 16.80 6.92
N ILE A 232 4.37 16.37 8.08
CA ILE A 232 3.55 15.98 9.23
C ILE A 232 3.55 17.01 10.38
N TRP A 233 4.18 18.17 10.19
CA TRP A 233 4.17 19.24 11.17
C TRP A 233 3.02 20.22 10.88
N LYS A 234 2.43 20.79 11.93
CA LYS A 234 1.50 21.91 11.77
C LYS A 234 2.27 23.08 11.15
N LYS A 235 1.72 23.69 10.09
CA LYS A 235 2.25 24.96 9.59
C LYS A 235 2.17 25.98 10.73
N GLU A 236 3.31 26.57 11.08
CA GLU A 236 3.34 27.73 11.97
C GLU A 236 2.49 28.82 11.32
N LYS A 237 1.69 29.54 12.13
CA LYS A 237 1.01 30.72 11.62
C LYS A 237 2.11 31.70 11.20
N ALA A 238 2.09 32.15 9.95
CA ALA A 238 2.85 33.33 9.59
C ALA A 238 2.28 34.47 10.42
N ASP A 239 3.11 35.04 11.30
CA ASP A 239 2.82 36.28 12.01
C ASP A 239 2.65 37.46 11.04
#